data_AF-A0A2H0Q865-F1
#
_entry.id   AF-A0A2H0Q865-F1
#
_cell.length_a   1.000
_cell.length_b   1.000
_cell.length_c   1.000
_cell.angle_alpha   90.00
_cell.angle_beta   90.00
_cell.angle_gamma   90.00
#
_symmetry.space_group_name_H-M   'P 1'
#
loop_
_entity.id
_entity.type
_entity.pdbx_description
1 polymer ?
#
loop_
_entity_poly.entity_id
_entity_poly.type
_entity_poly.pdbx_seq_one_letter_code
_entity_poly.pdbx_strand_id
1 'polypeptide(L)'
;MRLLVFILFLWPSISLACKPNEIHIREQWIKPYTKTDGSKVLGHVRSEHCRTISGHNYFQDAGREIKGFKGKFKAWTQSEKALVQSKLDELPSWLKKYKIASILRASSHPGNTKNPAFTIPASKTIILFDAFFKSWAVKDVLLHELAHIAIWDLDPVQLHQFFISNGWTYQKGKRPIPPSKVIIPDSSHSPSEDFANTLEVYYSNPKLLKEFNPKSFSILEEIIKSKDNR
;
A
#
# COMPACT_ATOMS: atom_id res chain seq x y z
N MET A 1 -52.58 -6.59 23.15
CA MET A 1 -51.16 -6.64 23.55
C MET A 1 -50.32 -6.78 22.28
N ARG A 2 -49.72 -5.69 21.78
CA ARG A 2 -48.93 -5.72 20.53
C ARG A 2 -47.47 -5.98 20.87
N LEU A 3 -46.96 -7.13 20.44
CA LEU A 3 -45.56 -7.54 20.59
C LEU A 3 -44.70 -6.71 19.62
N LEU A 4 -43.89 -5.80 20.16
CA LEU A 4 -42.87 -5.06 19.41
C LEU A 4 -41.65 -5.97 19.23
N VAL A 5 -41.49 -6.52 18.03
CA VAL A 5 -40.26 -7.25 17.66
C VAL A 5 -39.20 -6.20 17.31
N PHE A 6 -38.30 -5.94 18.25
CA PHE A 6 -37.06 -5.21 17.99
C PHE A 6 -36.13 -6.08 17.16
N ILE A 7 -36.13 -5.90 15.84
CA ILE A 7 -35.10 -6.47 14.96
C ILE A 7 -33.83 -5.64 15.18
N LEU A 8 -32.95 -6.13 16.05
CA LEU A 8 -31.57 -5.65 16.14
C LEU A 8 -30.87 -6.02 14.83
N PHE A 9 -30.87 -5.08 13.90
CA PHE A 9 -29.97 -5.09 12.76
C PHE A 9 -28.53 -4.95 13.27
N LEU A 10 -27.93 -6.08 13.65
CA LEU A 10 -26.49 -6.22 13.78
C LEU A 10 -25.92 -6.06 12.37
N TRP A 11 -25.64 -4.82 11.98
CA TRP A 11 -24.81 -4.56 10.82
C TRP A 11 -23.44 -5.11 11.20
N PRO A 12 -22.93 -6.14 10.50
CA PRO A 12 -21.53 -6.47 10.65
C PRO A 12 -20.79 -5.19 10.30
N SER A 13 -19.93 -4.72 11.20
CA SER A 13 -18.94 -3.70 10.89
C SER A 13 -18.06 -4.29 9.78
N ILE A 14 -18.48 -4.11 8.53
CA ILE A 14 -17.63 -4.32 7.38
C ILE A 14 -16.52 -3.31 7.61
N SER A 15 -15.34 -3.81 8.00
CA SER A 15 -14.12 -3.03 8.02
C SER A 15 -13.88 -2.59 6.57
N LEU A 16 -14.50 -1.46 6.20
CA LEU A 16 -14.32 -0.81 4.93
C LEU A 16 -12.83 -0.48 4.83
N ALA A 17 -12.21 -0.87 3.72
CA ALA A 17 -10.84 -0.46 3.42
C ALA A 17 -10.70 1.05 3.62
N CYS A 18 -9.60 1.48 4.26
CA CYS A 18 -9.39 2.90 4.51
C CYS A 18 -9.25 3.66 3.19
N LYS A 19 -9.84 4.85 3.12
CA LYS A 19 -9.83 5.69 1.91
C LYS A 19 -8.40 6.03 1.47
N PRO A 20 -8.21 6.49 0.22
CA PRO A 20 -6.89 6.89 -0.29
C PRO A 20 -6.10 7.86 0.62
N ASN A 21 -6.79 8.70 1.40
CA ASN A 21 -6.21 9.67 2.34
C ASN A 21 -6.22 9.23 3.82
N GLU A 22 -6.51 7.96 4.13
CA GLU A 22 -6.61 7.43 5.50
C GLU A 22 -5.62 6.28 5.74
N ILE A 23 -5.25 6.02 7.00
CA ILE A 23 -4.49 4.83 7.41
C ILE A 23 -5.29 3.97 8.37
N HIS A 24 -5.02 2.66 8.38
CA HIS A 24 -5.65 1.74 9.33
C HIS A 24 -4.95 1.81 10.68
N ILE A 25 -5.71 2.12 11.72
CA ILE A 25 -5.27 2.05 13.11
C ILE A 25 -5.81 0.77 13.69
N ARG A 26 -4.90 -0.17 13.99
CA ARG A 26 -5.27 -1.44 14.63
C ARG A 26 -5.79 -1.22 16.04
N GLU A 27 -6.59 -2.17 16.49
CA GLU A 27 -7.00 -2.26 17.89
C GLU A 27 -5.77 -2.26 18.79
N GLN A 28 -5.82 -1.45 19.85
CA GLN A 28 -4.75 -1.39 20.83
C GLN A 28 -5.25 -0.97 22.20
N TRP A 29 -4.56 -1.45 23.23
CA TRP A 29 -4.75 -1.00 24.59
C TRP A 29 -4.19 0.42 24.78
N ILE A 30 -5.02 1.32 25.29
CA ILE A 30 -4.64 2.67 25.67
C ILE A 30 -4.38 2.69 27.18
N LYS A 31 -3.17 3.06 27.58
CA LYS A 31 -2.83 3.25 29.00
C LYS A 31 -3.64 4.42 29.58
N PRO A 32 -4.02 4.39 30.87
CA PRO A 32 -4.67 5.52 31.50
C PRO A 32 -3.81 6.78 31.43
N TYR A 33 -4.45 7.93 31.25
CA TYR A 33 -3.78 9.23 31.15
C TYR A 33 -4.68 10.35 31.66
N THR A 34 -4.09 11.52 31.93
CA THR A 34 -4.81 12.73 32.31
C THR A 34 -4.81 13.70 31.13
N LYS A 35 -5.98 14.22 30.76
CA LYS A 35 -6.12 15.25 29.73
C LYS A 35 -5.59 16.60 30.23
N THR A 36 -5.43 17.54 29.31
CA THR A 36 -4.99 18.92 29.61
C THR A 36 -5.98 19.67 30.51
N ASP A 37 -7.25 19.31 30.51
CA ASP A 37 -8.30 19.86 31.39
C ASP A 37 -8.34 19.22 32.79
N GLY A 38 -7.41 18.30 33.11
CA GLY A 38 -7.35 17.60 34.39
C GLY A 38 -8.23 16.35 34.49
N SER A 39 -9.08 16.07 33.49
CA SER A 39 -9.91 14.86 33.50
C SER A 39 -9.07 13.59 33.31
N LYS A 40 -9.39 12.55 34.09
CA LYS A 40 -8.70 11.25 34.04
C LYS A 40 -9.41 10.31 33.09
N VAL A 41 -8.65 9.73 32.17
CA VAL A 41 -9.11 8.69 31.24
C VAL A 41 -8.57 7.35 31.73
N LEU A 42 -9.47 6.41 32.01
CA LEU A 42 -9.09 5.04 32.38
C LEU A 42 -8.53 4.29 31.18
N GLY A 43 -7.71 3.26 31.48
CA GLY A 43 -7.21 2.37 30.45
C GLY A 43 -8.36 1.65 29.76
N HIS A 44 -8.32 1.59 28.43
CA HIS A 44 -9.37 0.97 27.62
C HIS A 44 -8.80 0.41 26.32
N VAL A 45 -9.49 -0.56 25.73
CA VAL A 45 -9.22 -1.00 24.36
C VAL A 45 -9.82 0.02 23.42
N ARG A 46 -8.99 0.58 22.52
CA ARG A 46 -9.47 1.39 21.42
C ARG A 46 -9.64 0.49 20.20
N SER A 47 -10.88 0.34 19.75
CA SER A 47 -11.22 -0.42 18.55
C SER A 47 -10.49 0.09 17.31
N GLU A 48 -10.28 -0.81 16.36
CA GLU A 48 -9.71 -0.45 15.08
C GLU A 48 -10.57 0.58 14.32
N HIS A 49 -9.91 1.47 13.58
CA HIS A 49 -10.58 2.50 12.78
C HIS A 49 -9.63 3.06 11.71
N CYS A 50 -10.19 3.75 10.71
CA CYS A 50 -9.42 4.53 9.75
C CYS A 50 -9.18 5.95 10.28
N ARG A 51 -7.97 6.47 10.07
CA ARG A 51 -7.58 7.83 10.47
C ARG A 51 -7.06 8.61 9.28
N THR A 52 -7.61 9.80 9.04
CA THR A 52 -7.17 10.72 7.98
C THR A 52 -5.71 11.15 8.17
N ILE A 53 -4.95 11.21 7.07
CA ILE A 53 -3.60 11.75 7.02
C ILE A 53 -3.69 13.28 6.92
N SER A 54 -3.38 13.95 8.02
CA SER A 54 -3.32 15.41 8.12
C SER A 54 -1.90 15.92 7.81
N GLY A 55 -1.70 16.54 6.65
CA GLY A 55 -0.44 17.18 6.26
C GLY A 55 0.26 16.55 5.03
N HIS A 56 1.24 17.28 4.50
CA HIS A 56 2.02 16.90 3.31
C HIS A 56 3.51 16.64 3.60
N ASN A 57 3.96 16.79 4.86
CA ASN A 57 5.36 16.51 5.21
C ASN A 57 5.54 15.02 5.55
N TYR A 58 5.67 14.18 4.52
CA TYR A 58 5.87 12.74 4.69
C TYR A 58 7.33 12.34 4.89
N PHE A 59 8.31 13.21 4.61
CA PHE A 59 9.72 12.86 4.83
C PHE A 59 10.06 12.85 6.32
N GLN A 60 10.46 11.69 6.84
CA GLN A 60 10.84 11.53 8.24
C GLN A 60 12.25 10.92 8.35
N ASP A 61 13.12 11.57 9.14
CA ASP A 61 14.53 11.17 9.33
C ASP A 61 14.70 9.96 10.26
N ALA A 62 13.66 9.66 11.05
CA ALA A 62 13.60 8.49 11.91
C ALA A 62 12.18 7.93 11.90
N GLY A 63 12.04 6.66 11.53
CA GLY A 63 10.84 5.92 11.88
C GLY A 63 10.81 5.75 13.39
N ARG A 64 9.62 5.87 14.01
CA ARG A 64 9.38 5.09 15.24
C ARG A 64 9.79 3.65 14.95
N GLU A 65 10.36 2.93 15.92
CA GLU A 65 10.73 1.53 15.74
C GLU A 65 9.64 0.78 14.96
N ILE A 66 9.92 0.47 13.70
CA ILE A 66 8.99 -0.26 12.87
C ILE A 66 9.14 -1.71 13.29
N LYS A 67 8.11 -2.25 13.96
CA LYS A 67 8.11 -3.62 14.45
C LYS A 67 8.50 -4.58 13.32
N GLY A 68 9.59 -5.31 13.51
CA GLY A 68 10.11 -6.29 12.56
C GLY A 68 11.12 -5.77 11.54
N PHE A 69 11.29 -4.44 11.41
CA PHE A 69 12.33 -3.86 10.56
C PHE A 69 13.64 -3.72 11.33
N LYS A 70 14.70 -4.38 10.85
CA LYS A 70 16.03 -4.39 11.48
C LYS A 70 17.06 -3.51 10.76
N GLY A 71 16.64 -2.70 9.79
CA GLY A 71 17.54 -1.86 9.00
C GLY A 71 17.96 -0.59 9.76
N LYS A 72 19.04 0.04 9.31
CA LYS A 72 19.54 1.30 9.88
C LYS A 72 18.90 2.50 9.16
N PHE A 73 18.14 3.30 9.89
CA PHE A 73 17.61 4.57 9.37
C PHE A 73 18.70 5.63 9.21
N LYS A 74 18.50 6.55 8.27
CA LYS A 74 19.38 7.66 7.95
C LYS A 74 18.55 8.95 7.88
N ALA A 75 19.18 10.08 8.16
CA ALA A 75 18.60 11.37 7.86
C ALA A 75 18.54 11.60 6.34
N TRP A 76 17.54 12.35 5.91
CA TRP A 76 17.40 12.79 4.53
C TRP A 76 18.35 13.94 4.21
N THR A 77 18.92 13.94 3.01
CA THR A 77 19.47 15.17 2.41
C THR A 77 18.38 15.93 1.65
N GLN A 78 18.60 17.22 1.40
CA GLN A 78 17.65 17.99 0.60
C GLN A 78 17.59 17.53 -0.87
N SER A 79 18.72 17.09 -1.44
CA SER A 79 18.74 16.56 -2.80
C SER A 79 17.96 15.25 -2.92
N GLU A 80 18.03 14.36 -1.91
CA GLU A 80 17.23 13.14 -1.86
C GLU A 80 15.73 13.46 -1.78
N LYS A 81 15.32 14.40 -0.92
CA LYS A 81 13.92 14.84 -0.83
C LYS A 81 13.42 15.42 -2.15
N ALA A 82 14.21 16.29 -2.79
CA ALA A 82 13.86 16.92 -4.06
C ALA A 82 13.73 15.88 -5.20
N LEU A 83 14.62 14.88 -5.24
CA LEU A 83 14.53 13.78 -6.21
C LEU A 83 13.26 12.96 -5.99
N VAL A 84 12.98 12.55 -4.75
CA VAL A 84 11.77 11.76 -4.46
C VAL A 84 10.52 12.57 -4.77
N GLN A 85 10.48 13.85 -4.39
CA GLN A 85 9.36 14.74 -4.69
C GLN A 85 9.11 14.85 -6.19
N SER A 86 10.14 15.13 -6.99
CA SER A 86 9.98 15.27 -8.44
C SER A 86 9.45 13.99 -9.08
N LYS A 87 9.87 12.81 -8.60
CA LYS A 87 9.36 11.53 -9.10
C LYS A 87 7.94 11.21 -8.64
N LEU A 88 7.55 11.62 -7.43
CA LEU A 88 6.15 11.56 -7.00
C LEU A 88 5.26 12.48 -7.85
N ASP A 89 5.78 13.65 -8.24
CA ASP A 89 5.09 14.61 -9.10
C ASP A 89 4.96 14.14 -10.56
N GLU A 90 5.72 13.13 -10.98
CA GLU A 90 5.62 12.50 -12.30
C GLU A 90 4.61 11.34 -12.34
N LEU A 91 4.09 10.89 -11.19
CA LEU A 91 3.19 9.75 -11.12
C LEU A 91 1.83 10.01 -11.79
N PRO A 92 1.15 8.95 -12.26
CA PRO A 92 -0.20 9.07 -12.82
C PRO A 92 -1.18 9.63 -11.78
N SER A 93 -2.17 10.39 -12.26
CA SER A 93 -3.15 11.12 -11.45
C SER A 93 -3.85 10.25 -10.42
N TRP A 94 -4.32 9.06 -10.80
CA TRP A 94 -5.03 8.18 -9.88
C TRP A 94 -4.14 7.68 -8.74
N LEU A 95 -2.83 7.43 -8.95
CA LEU A 95 -1.92 7.04 -7.88
C LEU A 95 -1.65 8.19 -6.91
N LYS A 96 -1.56 9.43 -7.42
CA LYS A 96 -1.37 10.62 -6.57
C LYS A 96 -2.51 10.86 -5.59
N LYS A 97 -3.69 10.27 -5.80
CA LYS A 97 -4.83 10.32 -4.86
C LYS A 97 -4.52 9.56 -3.56
N TYR A 98 -3.60 8.60 -3.59
CA TYR A 98 -3.19 7.83 -2.42
C TYR A 98 -2.15 8.61 -1.62
N LYS A 99 -2.56 9.16 -0.48
CA LYS A 99 -1.64 9.92 0.38
C LYS A 99 -0.65 8.98 1.05
N ILE A 100 0.62 9.35 1.01
CA ILE A 100 1.69 8.71 1.76
C ILE A 100 1.71 9.33 3.17
N ALA A 101 1.70 8.50 4.20
CA ALA A 101 1.78 8.99 5.58
C ALA A 101 3.21 9.26 6.01
N SER A 102 4.17 8.46 5.52
CA SER A 102 5.60 8.62 5.82
C SER A 102 6.48 7.99 4.73
N ILE A 103 7.56 8.68 4.39
CA ILE A 103 8.68 8.13 3.63
C ILE A 103 9.92 8.19 4.52
N LEU A 104 10.45 7.02 4.81
CA LEU A 104 11.64 6.83 5.64
C LEU A 104 12.85 6.57 4.76
N ARG A 105 14.01 7.00 5.23
CA ARG A 105 15.30 6.76 4.60
C ARG A 105 16.10 5.74 5.41
N ALA A 106 16.55 4.66 4.78
CA ALA A 106 17.36 3.62 5.44
C ALA A 106 18.55 3.19 4.58
N SER A 107 19.60 2.62 5.16
CA SER A 107 20.80 2.22 4.41
C SER A 107 20.51 1.11 3.40
N SER A 108 19.94 -0.01 3.84
CA SER A 108 19.71 -1.20 3.04
C SER A 108 18.57 -2.03 3.61
N HIS A 109 17.91 -2.81 2.75
CA HIS A 109 16.91 -3.75 3.18
C HIS A 109 17.57 -4.92 3.94
N PRO A 110 17.09 -5.30 5.13
CA PRO A 110 17.57 -6.48 5.84
C PRO A 110 17.32 -7.75 5.01
N GLY A 111 18.38 -8.47 4.62
CA GLY A 111 18.27 -9.73 3.86
C GLY A 111 18.26 -9.60 2.33
N ASN A 112 18.15 -8.39 1.77
CA ASN A 112 18.33 -8.17 0.32
C ASN A 112 18.87 -6.76 0.05
N THR A 113 20.19 -6.60 0.04
CA THR A 113 20.84 -5.28 -0.13
C THR A 113 20.56 -4.61 -1.47
N LYS A 114 20.04 -5.34 -2.46
CA LYS A 114 19.67 -4.80 -3.77
C LYS A 114 18.23 -4.28 -3.83
N ASN A 115 17.38 -4.62 -2.86
CA ASN A 115 16.00 -4.15 -2.84
C ASN A 115 15.99 -2.61 -2.67
N PRO A 116 15.42 -1.83 -3.62
CA PRO A 116 15.48 -0.38 -3.57
C PRO A 116 14.51 0.22 -2.56
N ALA A 117 13.38 -0.41 -2.30
CA ALA A 117 12.37 0.11 -1.39
C ALA A 117 11.57 -0.99 -0.69
N PHE A 118 10.72 -0.59 0.25
CA PHE A 118 9.81 -1.47 0.96
C PHE A 118 8.60 -0.68 1.45
N THR A 119 7.39 -1.20 1.22
CA THR A 119 6.15 -0.59 1.66
C THR A 119 5.48 -1.34 2.80
N ILE A 120 4.91 -0.57 3.72
CA ILE A 120 4.01 -1.05 4.77
C ILE A 120 2.62 -0.48 4.44
N PRO A 121 1.76 -1.23 3.73
CA PRO A 121 0.51 -0.69 3.21
C PRO A 121 -0.43 -0.18 4.31
N ALA A 122 -0.53 -0.91 5.42
CA ALA A 122 -1.43 -0.57 6.52
C ALA A 122 -1.18 0.83 7.11
N SER A 123 0.09 1.23 7.22
CA SER A 123 0.50 2.56 7.70
C SER A 123 0.80 3.54 6.57
N LYS A 124 0.66 3.14 5.30
CA LYS A 124 1.05 3.90 4.10
C LYS A 124 2.45 4.50 4.24
N THR A 125 3.39 3.65 4.69
CA THR A 125 4.79 4.00 4.90
C THR A 125 5.63 3.37 3.80
N ILE A 126 6.48 4.18 3.17
CA ILE A 126 7.48 3.72 2.19
C ILE A 126 8.86 3.88 2.83
N ILE A 127 9.72 2.89 2.73
CA ILE A 127 11.12 2.95 3.17
C ILE A 127 12.00 2.89 1.93
N LEU A 128 12.81 3.93 1.69
CA LEU A 128 13.75 3.99 0.57
C LEU A 128 15.17 3.68 1.02
N PHE A 129 15.83 2.78 0.29
CA PHE A 129 17.19 2.32 0.58
C PHE A 129 18.25 3.01 -0.27
N ASP A 130 19.53 2.83 0.05
CA ASP A 130 20.63 3.38 -0.79
C ASP A 130 20.55 2.89 -2.25
N ALA A 131 20.01 1.68 -2.48
CA ALA A 131 19.82 1.12 -3.81
C ALA A 131 18.82 1.92 -4.68
N PHE A 132 17.80 2.55 -4.07
CA PHE A 132 16.85 3.41 -4.77
C PHE A 132 17.55 4.59 -5.46
N PHE A 133 18.42 5.30 -4.74
CA PHE A 133 19.12 6.49 -5.23
C PHE A 133 20.22 6.16 -6.25
N LYS A 134 20.56 4.89 -6.41
CA LYS A 134 21.48 4.38 -7.43
C LYS A 134 20.75 3.80 -8.65
N SER A 135 19.42 3.67 -8.57
CA SER A 135 18.61 3.16 -9.67
C SER A 135 18.41 4.23 -10.75
N TRP A 136 18.38 3.80 -12.00
CA TRP A 136 18.00 4.60 -13.15
C TRP A 136 16.45 4.69 -13.30
N ALA A 137 15.73 3.75 -12.67
CA ALA A 137 14.27 3.61 -12.74
C ALA A 137 13.57 4.08 -11.45
N VAL A 138 14.02 5.21 -10.89
CA VAL A 138 13.54 5.75 -9.60
C VAL A 138 12.01 5.92 -9.55
N LYS A 139 11.42 6.41 -10.66
CA LYS A 139 9.97 6.59 -10.81
C LYS A 139 9.22 5.26 -10.72
N ASP A 140 9.74 4.25 -11.41
CA ASP A 140 9.11 2.94 -11.53
C ASP A 140 9.07 2.24 -10.16
N VAL A 141 10.15 2.37 -9.36
CA VAL A 141 10.15 1.92 -7.97
C VAL A 141 9.07 2.63 -7.14
N LEU A 142 8.94 3.96 -7.20
CA LEU A 142 7.90 4.65 -6.44
C LEU A 142 6.48 4.24 -6.86
N LEU A 143 6.29 3.99 -8.15
CA LEU A 143 5.03 3.53 -8.71
C LEU A 143 4.68 2.13 -8.19
N HIS A 144 5.65 1.22 -8.19
CA HIS A 144 5.54 -0.12 -7.61
C HIS A 144 5.13 -0.05 -6.12
N GLU A 145 5.86 0.73 -5.33
CA GLU A 145 5.60 0.86 -3.89
C GLU A 145 4.22 1.46 -3.59
N LEU A 146 3.78 2.45 -4.38
CA LEU A 146 2.43 3.00 -4.25
C LEU A 146 1.34 2.04 -4.72
N ALA A 147 1.62 1.12 -5.65
CA ALA A 147 0.68 0.09 -6.06
C ALA A 147 0.29 -0.81 -4.87
N HIS A 148 1.25 -1.15 -4.00
CA HIS A 148 0.98 -1.90 -2.76
C HIS A 148 0.07 -1.16 -1.78
N ILE A 149 0.07 0.17 -1.79
CA ILE A 149 -0.88 0.97 -1.01
C ILE A 149 -2.24 0.97 -1.70
N ALA A 150 -2.26 1.20 -3.01
CA ALA A 150 -3.49 1.36 -3.79
C ALA A 150 -4.34 0.10 -3.84
N ILE A 151 -3.71 -1.08 -3.88
CA ILE A 151 -4.37 -2.38 -4.05
C ILE A 151 -5.48 -2.66 -3.01
N TRP A 152 -5.35 -2.10 -1.80
CA TRP A 152 -6.31 -2.27 -0.71
C TRP A 152 -7.63 -1.53 -0.92
N ASP A 153 -7.65 -0.54 -1.80
CA ASP A 153 -8.83 0.27 -2.14
C ASP A 153 -9.44 -0.14 -3.49
N LEU A 154 -8.88 -1.16 -4.17
CA LEU A 154 -9.41 -1.66 -5.43
C LEU A 154 -10.64 -2.54 -5.21
N ASP A 155 -11.51 -2.63 -6.22
CA ASP A 155 -12.64 -3.55 -6.20
C ASP A 155 -12.10 -5.00 -6.11
N PRO A 156 -12.42 -5.74 -5.03
CA PRO A 156 -11.90 -7.09 -4.84
C PRO A 156 -12.33 -8.06 -5.95
N VAL A 157 -13.48 -7.84 -6.60
CA VAL A 157 -13.93 -8.71 -7.70
C VAL A 157 -13.06 -8.50 -8.93
N GLN A 158 -12.85 -7.24 -9.32
CA GLN A 158 -12.00 -6.89 -10.45
C GLN A 158 -10.54 -7.29 -10.21
N LEU A 159 -10.04 -7.09 -9.00
CA LEU A 159 -8.69 -7.49 -8.62
C LEU A 159 -8.52 -9.02 -8.64
N HIS A 160 -9.53 -9.77 -8.20
CA HIS A 160 -9.52 -11.22 -8.30
C HIS A 160 -9.49 -11.68 -9.77
N GLN A 161 -10.30 -11.08 -10.64
CA GLN A 161 -10.28 -11.37 -12.08
C GLN A 161 -8.92 -11.07 -12.71
N PHE A 162 -8.28 -9.96 -12.31
CA PHE A 162 -6.92 -9.63 -12.72
C PHE A 162 -5.94 -10.75 -12.34
N PHE A 163 -5.93 -11.19 -11.08
CA PHE A 163 -5.02 -12.26 -10.64
C PHE A 163 -5.26 -13.60 -11.34
N ILE A 164 -6.52 -14.00 -11.51
CA ILE A 164 -6.87 -15.20 -12.28
C ILE A 164 -6.37 -15.06 -13.72
N SER A 165 -6.49 -13.88 -14.33
CA SER A 165 -6.00 -13.64 -15.69
C SER A 165 -4.47 -13.71 -15.78
N ASN A 166 -3.75 -13.37 -14.71
CA ASN A 166 -2.30 -13.56 -14.58
C ASN A 166 -1.90 -15.01 -14.24
N GLY A 167 -2.87 -15.92 -14.07
CA GLY A 167 -2.62 -17.35 -13.85
C GLY A 167 -2.49 -17.76 -12.39
N TRP A 168 -2.82 -16.87 -11.44
CA TRP A 168 -2.94 -17.27 -10.04
C TRP A 168 -4.08 -18.25 -9.84
N THR A 169 -3.88 -19.26 -9.00
CA THR A 169 -4.93 -20.21 -8.63
C THR A 169 -5.28 -20.09 -7.15
N TYR A 170 -6.58 -20.03 -6.86
CA TYR A 170 -7.10 -19.90 -5.50
C TYR A 170 -7.86 -21.17 -5.12
N GLN A 171 -7.49 -21.76 -3.97
CA GLN A 171 -8.21 -22.89 -3.38
C GLN A 171 -8.63 -22.50 -1.97
N LYS A 172 -9.87 -22.85 -1.58
CA LYS A 172 -10.41 -22.49 -0.27
C LYS A 172 -9.50 -22.99 0.85
N GLY A 173 -9.15 -22.08 1.76
CA GLY A 173 -8.31 -22.38 2.93
C GLY A 173 -6.82 -22.60 2.62
N LYS A 174 -6.38 -22.43 1.37
CA LYS A 174 -4.98 -22.53 0.98
C LYS A 174 -4.43 -21.18 0.54
N ARG A 175 -3.10 -21.06 0.61
CA ARG A 175 -2.40 -19.91 0.03
C ARG A 175 -2.60 -19.91 -1.50
N PRO A 176 -2.64 -18.74 -2.14
CA PRO A 176 -2.66 -18.64 -3.60
C PRO A 176 -1.46 -19.38 -4.19
N ILE A 177 -1.70 -20.11 -5.27
CA ILE A 177 -0.66 -20.80 -6.04
C ILE A 177 -0.19 -19.84 -7.15
N PRO A 178 1.11 -19.54 -7.25
CA PRO A 178 1.63 -18.59 -8.22
C PRO A 178 1.54 -19.12 -9.66
N PRO A 179 1.49 -18.23 -10.66
CA PRO A 179 1.52 -18.62 -12.06
C PRO A 179 2.86 -19.22 -12.47
N SER A 180 2.86 -20.11 -13.46
CA SER A 180 4.08 -20.70 -14.02
C SER A 180 4.89 -19.74 -14.89
N LYS A 181 4.25 -18.69 -15.44
CA LYS A 181 4.86 -17.64 -16.24
C LYS A 181 4.56 -16.29 -15.60
N VAL A 182 5.60 -15.51 -15.36
CA VAL A 182 5.52 -14.18 -14.73
C VAL A 182 6.18 -13.11 -15.60
N ILE A 183 5.70 -11.87 -15.48
CA ILE A 183 6.27 -10.72 -16.22
C ILE A 183 7.64 -10.33 -15.65
N ILE A 184 7.80 -10.40 -14.33
CA ILE A 184 9.04 -10.16 -13.58
C ILE A 184 9.19 -11.32 -12.56
N PRO A 185 10.41 -11.83 -12.28
CA PRO A 185 10.59 -13.02 -11.44
C PRO A 185 9.89 -12.99 -10.06
N ASP A 186 9.93 -11.85 -9.38
CA ASP A 186 9.34 -11.67 -8.04
C ASP A 186 7.82 -11.47 -8.05
N SER A 187 7.19 -11.33 -9.22
CA SER A 187 5.72 -11.36 -9.34
C SER A 187 5.14 -12.65 -8.79
N SER A 188 5.89 -13.75 -8.79
CA SER A 188 5.45 -15.04 -8.22
C SER A 188 5.41 -15.07 -6.68
N HIS A 189 6.00 -14.08 -5.99
CA HIS A 189 6.07 -14.08 -4.53
C HIS A 189 4.71 -13.84 -3.88
N SER A 190 3.87 -12.98 -4.46
CA SER A 190 2.49 -12.78 -4.00
C SER A 190 1.64 -12.09 -5.07
N PRO A 191 0.30 -12.19 -4.99
CA PRO A 191 -0.57 -11.43 -5.89
C PRO A 191 -0.33 -9.92 -5.81
N SER A 192 0.04 -9.38 -4.64
CA SER A 192 0.35 -7.96 -4.48
C SER A 192 1.62 -7.53 -5.23
N GLU A 193 2.66 -8.37 -5.23
CA GLU A 193 3.88 -8.17 -6.02
C GLU A 193 3.59 -8.27 -7.52
N ASP A 194 2.76 -9.22 -7.92
CA ASP A 194 2.34 -9.38 -9.32
C ASP A 194 1.58 -8.14 -9.82
N PHE A 195 0.66 -7.59 -9.02
CA PHE A 195 -0.04 -6.36 -9.36
C PHE A 195 0.92 -5.16 -9.47
N ALA A 196 1.82 -4.98 -8.50
CA ALA A 196 2.77 -3.88 -8.49
C ALA A 196 3.72 -3.92 -9.69
N ASN A 197 4.30 -5.09 -9.97
CA ASN A 197 5.13 -5.33 -11.15
C ASN A 197 4.37 -5.14 -12.47
N THR A 198 3.14 -5.64 -12.56
CA THR A 198 2.33 -5.48 -13.76
C THR A 198 2.01 -4.00 -14.01
N LEU A 199 1.73 -3.24 -12.96
CA LEU A 199 1.51 -1.80 -13.05
C LEU A 199 2.78 -1.04 -13.44
N GLU A 200 3.93 -1.44 -12.91
CA GLU A 200 5.24 -0.92 -13.28
C GLU A 200 5.51 -1.10 -14.78
N VAL A 201 5.27 -2.30 -15.31
CA VAL A 201 5.44 -2.59 -16.74
C VAL A 201 4.39 -1.86 -17.58
N TYR A 202 3.16 -1.69 -17.10
CA TYR A 202 2.15 -0.91 -17.82
C TYR A 202 2.61 0.52 -18.10
N TYR A 203 3.24 1.18 -17.13
CA TYR A 203 3.70 2.57 -17.29
C TYR A 203 5.09 2.72 -17.93
N SER A 204 5.94 1.69 -17.86
CA SER A 204 7.28 1.72 -18.47
C SER A 204 7.31 1.13 -19.89
N ASN A 205 6.55 0.06 -20.15
CA ASN A 205 6.47 -0.62 -21.44
C ASN A 205 5.12 -1.35 -21.65
N PRO A 206 4.03 -0.60 -21.95
CA PRO A 206 2.69 -1.19 -22.10
C PRO A 206 2.59 -2.20 -23.24
N LYS A 207 3.41 -2.06 -24.29
CA LYS A 207 3.45 -2.99 -25.42
C LYS A 207 3.89 -4.38 -24.94
N LEU A 208 4.96 -4.44 -24.15
CA LEU A 208 5.44 -5.69 -23.56
C LEU A 208 4.37 -6.38 -22.71
N LEU A 209 3.67 -5.62 -21.85
CA LEU A 209 2.61 -6.19 -21.02
C LEU A 209 1.46 -6.75 -21.88
N LYS A 210 1.05 -6.01 -22.91
CA LYS A 210 -0.02 -6.43 -23.82
C LYS A 210 0.34 -7.70 -24.61
N GLU A 211 1.59 -7.83 -25.04
CA GLU A 211 2.11 -9.03 -25.70
C GLU A 211 2.23 -10.22 -24.73
N PHE A 212 2.64 -9.95 -23.49
CA PHE A 212 2.79 -10.97 -22.46
C PHE A 212 1.44 -11.55 -22.03
N ASN A 213 0.46 -10.69 -21.75
CA ASN A 213 -0.88 -11.09 -21.30
C ASN A 213 -1.94 -10.01 -21.67
N PRO A 214 -2.60 -10.13 -22.83
CA PRO A 214 -3.54 -9.11 -23.31
C PRO A 214 -4.80 -9.00 -22.45
N LYS A 215 -5.22 -10.10 -21.80
CA LYS A 215 -6.40 -10.10 -20.92
C LYS A 215 -6.13 -9.32 -19.63
N SER A 216 -5.00 -9.61 -18.99
CA SER A 216 -4.54 -8.88 -17.80
C SER A 216 -4.34 -7.39 -18.10
N PHE A 217 -3.73 -7.07 -19.25
CA PHE A 217 -3.60 -5.69 -19.73
C PHE A 217 -4.94 -4.97 -19.79
N SER A 218 -5.97 -5.57 -20.41
CA SER A 218 -7.31 -4.98 -20.52
C SER A 218 -7.96 -4.73 -19.16
N ILE A 219 -7.89 -5.71 -18.25
CA ILE A 219 -8.46 -5.57 -16.90
C ILE A 219 -7.73 -4.47 -16.12
N LEU A 220 -6.41 -4.38 -16.25
CA LEU A 220 -5.62 -3.33 -15.61
C LEU A 220 -6.03 -1.94 -16.13
N GLU A 221 -6.23 -1.78 -17.44
CA GLU A 221 -6.72 -0.52 -18.01
C GLU A 221 -8.09 -0.13 -17.44
N GLU A 222 -8.99 -1.09 -17.26
CA GLU A 222 -10.30 -0.84 -16.63
C GLU A 222 -10.16 -0.42 -15.17
N ILE A 223 -9.27 -1.07 -14.41
CA ILE A 223 -8.95 -0.69 -13.02
C ILE A 223 -8.48 0.77 -12.99
N ILE A 224 -7.50 1.13 -13.83
CA ILE A 224 -6.94 2.47 -13.89
C ILE A 224 -8.01 3.51 -14.27
N LYS A 225 -8.77 3.26 -15.34
CA LYS A 225 -9.86 4.14 -15.79
C LYS A 225 -10.91 4.36 -14.72
N SER A 226 -11.28 3.31 -13.97
CA SER A 226 -12.25 3.40 -12.88
C SER A 226 -11.77 4.31 -11.74
N LYS A 227 -10.46 4.43 -11.54
CA LYS A 227 -9.84 5.27 -10.51
C LYS A 227 -9.55 6.68 -10.98
N ASP A 228 -9.26 6.89 -12.26
CA ASP A 228 -9.12 8.25 -12.80
C ASP A 228 -10.45 9.00 -12.77
N ASN A 229 -11.57 8.33 -13.06
CA ASN A 229 -12.92 8.92 -13.15
C ASN A 229 -13.66 9.14 -11.81
N ARG A 230 -13.04 8.82 -10.66
CA ARG A 230 -13.58 9.02 -9.30
C ARG A 230 -12.92 10.19 -8.59
#